data_AF-A0A1M6L4P2-F1
#
_entry.id   AF-A0A1M6L4P2-F1
#
_cell.length_a   1.000
_cell.length_b   1.000
_cell.length_c   1.000
_cell.angle_alpha   90.00
_cell.angle_beta   90.00
_cell.angle_gamma   90.00
#
_symmetry.space_group_name_H-M   'P 1'
#
loop_
_entity.id
_entity.type
_entity.pdbx_description
1 polymer ?
#
loop_
_entity_poly.entity_id
_entity_poly.type
_entity_poly.pdbx_seq_one_letter_code
_entity_poly.pdbx_strand_id
1 'polypeptide(L)'
;MKRDRFKVIKGGGGKPAIPRYRFKRSFVTNTRLMGVVGMKIFWETEDGKSYTQFFHLDFEEYGIDGFESLVDGTQEDIDIITSKMMGGLGGKFVRISKKESIYLLIESFKVNVKNNESLCQGVEEFEFLLKSQPNIDEEKLWNKMCEKIVNDYQLINYFMMRAVGADKKGQKFLCLDDNAKKFNPTDKSLTLIKNIIKKSYSNGSINYYSVKALIDLDKGYQLIICNIGVKQTQDGLKVAYAEINDKMKISPIEAAFQLKKPEYILIYSTKEFIELVEILDADKPKATQNIHQTGFLYTEFNPNNDHVKNPVYYLNGDIFAVYFVTTENQLAVSTFSKENLVKLKKYFSGRVFQGLLEIEGEFKTDNPLLYEFVHSGYEDFFDFLNNV
;
A
#
# COMPACT_ATOMS: atom_id res chain seq x y z
N MET A 1 -15.71 0.58 59.15
CA MET A 1 -14.54 1.10 58.40
C MET A 1 -13.32 0.22 58.70
N LYS A 2 -13.01 -0.75 57.84
CA LYS A 2 -11.74 -1.51 57.86
C LYS A 2 -11.01 -1.16 56.58
N ARG A 3 -9.84 -0.55 56.70
CA ARG A 3 -8.93 -0.26 55.58
C ARG A 3 -8.17 -1.54 55.26
N ASP A 4 -8.52 -2.18 54.14
CA ASP A 4 -7.70 -3.25 53.59
C ASP A 4 -6.41 -2.66 53.02
N ARG A 5 -5.28 -3.18 53.51
CA ARG A 5 -3.93 -2.77 53.14
C ARG A 5 -3.56 -3.46 51.83
N PHE A 6 -3.55 -2.72 50.73
CA PHE A 6 -2.92 -3.15 49.48
C PHE A 6 -1.43 -3.43 49.74
N LYS A 7 -1.00 -4.65 49.43
CA LYS A 7 0.40 -5.07 49.51
C LYS A 7 1.08 -4.73 48.18
N VAL A 8 1.81 -3.62 48.16
CA VAL A 8 2.64 -3.20 47.03
C VAL A 8 3.74 -4.24 46.81
N ILE A 9 3.77 -4.87 45.64
CA ILE A 9 4.91 -5.70 45.22
C ILE A 9 5.99 -4.73 44.73
N LYS A 10 7.07 -4.59 45.51
CA LYS A 10 8.27 -3.87 45.08
C LYS A 10 8.88 -4.61 43.88
N GLY A 11 8.77 -4.02 42.69
CA GLY A 11 9.47 -4.48 41.49
C GLY A 11 10.97 -4.37 41.70
N GLY A 12 11.63 -5.51 41.89
CA GLY A 12 13.08 -5.61 41.89
C GLY A 12 13.63 -5.34 40.49
N GLY A 13 14.67 -4.52 40.42
CA GLY A 13 15.46 -4.26 39.22
C GLY A 13 16.21 -5.51 38.73
N GLY A 14 15.49 -6.45 38.15
CA GLY A 14 16.02 -7.52 37.31
C GLY A 14 15.99 -7.07 35.85
N LYS A 15 17.02 -7.43 35.07
CA LYS A 15 17.00 -7.27 33.61
C LYS A 15 15.68 -7.82 33.05
N PRO A 16 15.02 -7.15 32.08
CA PRO A 16 13.79 -7.68 31.49
C PRO A 16 14.07 -9.10 30.98
N ALA A 17 13.29 -10.06 31.47
CA ALA A 17 13.36 -11.43 31.00
C ALA A 17 12.99 -11.42 29.52
N ILE A 18 13.91 -11.83 28.65
CA ILE A 18 13.61 -11.99 27.23
C ILE A 18 12.57 -13.11 27.13
N PRO A 19 11.36 -12.85 26.62
CA PRO A 19 10.32 -13.88 26.56
C PRO A 19 10.80 -15.07 25.71
N ARG A 20 10.65 -16.32 26.18
CA ARG A 20 11.01 -17.48 25.37
C ARG A 20 9.84 -17.93 24.52
N TYR A 21 9.73 -17.34 23.33
CA TYR A 21 8.77 -17.79 22.33
C TYR A 21 9.34 -18.90 21.44
N ARG A 22 8.56 -19.96 21.22
CA ARG A 22 8.87 -21.01 20.24
C ARG A 22 8.34 -20.63 18.86
N PHE A 23 9.23 -20.37 17.91
CA PHE A 23 8.85 -20.07 16.53
C PHE A 23 8.09 -21.24 15.88
N LYS A 24 6.99 -20.94 15.18
CA LYS A 24 6.20 -21.93 14.44
C LYS A 24 6.32 -21.74 12.93
N ARG A 25 6.00 -20.55 12.43
CA ARG A 25 5.99 -20.23 10.99
C ARG A 25 5.94 -18.72 10.78
N SER A 26 6.27 -18.27 9.58
CA SER A 26 6.14 -16.87 9.19
C SER A 26 5.78 -16.76 7.71
N PHE A 27 5.09 -15.67 7.38
CA PHE A 27 4.67 -15.34 6.02
C PHE A 27 4.89 -13.86 5.73
N VAL A 28 5.18 -13.54 4.48
CA VAL A 28 5.23 -12.17 3.96
C VAL A 28 4.40 -12.05 2.70
N THR A 29 3.89 -10.87 2.38
CA THR A 29 3.33 -10.59 1.06
C THR A 29 4.44 -10.51 0.02
N ASN A 30 4.16 -10.95 -1.21
CA ASN A 30 5.09 -10.83 -2.33
C ASN A 30 5.06 -9.45 -3.01
N THR A 31 4.98 -8.39 -2.20
CA THR A 31 4.75 -6.99 -2.63
C THR A 31 5.98 -6.13 -2.50
N ARG A 32 7.17 -6.70 -2.28
CA ARG A 32 8.39 -5.92 -2.02
C ARG A 32 8.70 -4.90 -3.13
N LEU A 33 8.33 -5.17 -4.38
CA LEU A 33 8.50 -4.21 -5.49
C LEU A 33 7.50 -3.03 -5.48
N MET A 34 6.43 -3.12 -4.69
CA MET A 34 5.57 -1.97 -4.35
C MET A 34 6.16 -1.11 -3.22
N GLY A 35 7.26 -1.53 -2.60
CA GLY A 35 7.93 -0.80 -1.51
C GLY A 35 7.50 -1.19 -0.11
N VAL A 36 6.39 -1.93 -0.02
CA VAL A 36 5.77 -2.33 1.23
C VAL A 36 5.63 -3.84 1.32
N VAL A 37 5.73 -4.40 2.52
CA VAL A 37 5.55 -5.83 2.80
C VAL A 37 4.72 -6.00 4.08
N GLY A 38 3.61 -6.73 3.99
CA GLY A 38 2.90 -7.23 5.16
C GLY A 38 3.53 -8.53 5.64
N MET A 39 3.83 -8.64 6.94
CA MET A 39 4.46 -9.83 7.53
C MET A 39 3.67 -10.36 8.73
N LYS A 40 3.57 -11.68 8.85
CA LYS A 40 2.97 -12.36 10.00
C LYS A 40 3.90 -13.40 10.57
N ILE A 41 4.19 -13.32 11.87
CA ILE A 41 5.01 -14.31 12.57
C ILE A 41 4.17 -15.04 13.61
N PHE A 42 4.21 -16.37 13.56
CA PHE A 42 3.50 -17.25 14.48
C PHE A 42 4.48 -17.88 15.46
N TRP A 43 4.14 -17.78 16.72
CA TRP A 43 4.87 -18.27 17.87
C TRP A 43 3.98 -19.12 18.76
N GLU A 44 4.61 -19.80 19.71
CA GLU A 44 3.96 -20.38 20.87
C GLU A 44 4.66 -19.87 22.13
N THR A 45 3.87 -19.47 23.13
CA THR A 45 4.37 -18.97 24.41
C THR A 45 4.87 -20.12 25.30
N GLU A 46 5.52 -19.78 26.40
CA GLU A 46 5.96 -20.77 27.40
C GLU A 46 4.79 -21.59 27.98
N ASP A 47 3.61 -20.97 28.08
CA ASP A 47 2.37 -21.60 28.56
C ASP A 47 1.65 -22.42 27.47
N GLY A 48 2.26 -22.62 26.30
CA GLY A 48 1.68 -23.36 25.18
C GLY A 48 0.61 -22.60 24.39
N LYS A 49 0.44 -21.30 24.66
CA LYS A 49 -0.54 -20.44 24.00
C LYS A 49 -0.07 -20.00 22.62
N SER A 50 -1.01 -19.76 21.71
CA SER A 50 -0.65 -19.22 20.39
C SER A 50 -0.36 -17.72 20.49
N TYR A 51 0.66 -17.25 19.79
CA TYR A 51 0.99 -15.82 19.73
C TYR A 51 1.33 -15.44 18.29
N THR A 52 0.60 -14.48 17.73
CA THR A 52 0.79 -14.01 16.36
C THR A 52 1.15 -12.53 16.37
N GLN A 53 2.18 -12.17 15.61
CA GLN A 53 2.60 -10.79 15.40
C GLN A 53 2.38 -10.41 13.94
N PHE A 54 1.88 -9.21 13.71
CA PHE A 54 1.58 -8.63 12.41
C PHE A 54 2.41 -7.37 12.23
N PHE A 55 3.02 -7.21 11.06
CA PHE A 55 3.86 -6.06 10.75
C PHE A 55 3.49 -5.51 9.37
N HIS A 56 3.40 -4.19 9.28
CA HIS A 56 3.50 -3.46 8.03
C HIS A 56 4.94 -2.91 7.94
N LEU A 57 5.60 -3.20 6.82
CA LEU A 57 7.01 -2.87 6.60
C LEU A 57 7.13 -2.03 5.33
N ASP A 58 7.36 -0.74 5.49
CA ASP A 58 7.70 0.20 4.44
C ASP A 58 9.22 0.26 4.25
N PHE A 59 9.69 0.15 3.01
CA PHE A 59 11.12 0.16 2.67
C PHE A 59 11.57 1.43 1.93
N GLU A 60 10.70 2.43 1.83
CA GLU A 60 10.94 3.69 1.11
C GLU A 60 11.14 4.84 2.09
N GLU A 61 10.20 4.99 3.02
CA GLU A 61 10.08 6.15 3.91
C GLU A 61 9.97 5.75 5.39
N TYR A 62 9.01 4.89 5.75
CA TYR A 62 8.59 4.77 7.15
C TYR A 62 9.22 3.63 7.94
N GLY A 63 9.83 2.63 7.29
CA GLY A 63 10.36 1.47 8.00
C GLY A 63 9.24 0.61 8.61
N ILE A 64 9.32 0.29 9.90
CA ILE A 64 8.27 -0.42 10.62
C ILE A 64 7.24 0.61 11.07
N ASP A 65 6.14 0.71 10.33
CA ASP A 65 5.10 1.73 10.49
C ASP A 65 3.77 1.16 11.02
N GLY A 66 3.61 -0.16 11.03
CA GLY A 66 2.45 -0.83 11.62
C GLY A 66 2.82 -2.10 12.38
N PHE A 67 2.26 -2.25 13.59
CA PHE A 67 2.40 -3.46 14.40
C PHE A 67 1.10 -3.74 15.16
N GLU A 68 0.67 -5.00 15.14
CA GLU A 68 -0.36 -5.54 16.02
C GLU A 68 0.05 -6.95 16.48
N SER A 69 -0.45 -7.39 17.63
CA SER A 69 -0.19 -8.72 18.16
C SER A 69 -1.43 -9.34 18.78
N LEU A 70 -1.47 -10.67 18.82
CA LEU A 70 -2.62 -11.44 19.27
C LEU A 70 -2.19 -12.70 20.01
N VAL A 71 -2.66 -12.88 21.25
CA VAL A 71 -2.45 -14.08 22.07
C VAL A 71 -3.74 -14.88 22.14
N ASP A 72 -3.67 -16.19 21.89
CA ASP A 72 -4.82 -17.11 21.86
C ASP A 72 -5.97 -16.65 20.95
N GLY A 73 -5.61 -15.98 19.85
CA GLY A 73 -6.56 -15.56 18.83
C GLY A 73 -7.15 -16.70 18.01
N THR A 74 -8.39 -16.54 17.59
CA THR A 74 -9.03 -17.43 16.62
C THR A 74 -8.48 -17.19 15.21
N GLN A 75 -8.80 -18.08 14.29
CA GLN A 75 -8.45 -17.90 12.87
C GLN A 75 -9.17 -16.68 12.27
N GLU A 76 -10.39 -16.39 12.72
CA GLU A 76 -11.18 -15.24 12.29
C GLU A 76 -10.52 -13.92 12.72
N ASP A 77 -10.07 -13.82 13.98
CA ASP A 77 -9.32 -12.66 14.48
C ASP A 77 -8.05 -12.40 13.65
N ILE A 78 -7.33 -13.47 13.31
CA ILE A 78 -6.13 -13.39 12.48
C ILE A 78 -6.48 -12.86 11.09
N ASP A 79 -7.59 -13.30 10.49
CA ASP A 79 -7.99 -12.91 9.14
C ASP A 79 -8.52 -11.47 9.10
N ILE A 80 -9.16 -10.99 10.17
CA ILE A 80 -9.57 -9.59 10.34
C ILE A 80 -8.34 -8.68 10.39
N ILE A 81 -7.39 -8.94 11.32
CA ILE A 81 -6.16 -8.14 11.43
C ILE A 81 -5.35 -8.18 10.14
N THR A 82 -5.28 -9.35 9.49
CA THR A 82 -4.62 -9.49 8.18
C THR A 82 -5.28 -8.61 7.13
N SER A 83 -6.60 -8.59 7.06
CA SER A 83 -7.35 -7.81 6.07
C SER A 83 -7.16 -6.31 6.29
N LYS A 84 -7.23 -5.87 7.55
CA LYS A 84 -7.01 -4.49 7.96
C LYS A 84 -5.60 -3.99 7.63
N MET A 85 -4.56 -4.75 7.99
CA MET A 85 -3.17 -4.29 7.86
C MET A 85 -2.56 -4.57 6.48
N MET A 86 -3.06 -5.56 5.74
CA MET A 86 -2.35 -6.10 4.56
C MET A 86 -3.27 -6.31 3.36
N GLY A 87 -4.58 -6.09 3.51
CA GLY A 87 -5.58 -6.33 2.46
C GLY A 87 -5.42 -5.45 1.24
N GLY A 88 -4.94 -4.22 1.41
CA GLY A 88 -4.73 -3.25 0.34
C GLY A 88 -3.47 -3.46 -0.50
N LEU A 89 -2.55 -4.35 -0.09
CA LEU A 89 -1.23 -4.47 -0.73
C LEU A 89 -1.24 -5.18 -2.10
N GLY A 90 -2.33 -5.86 -2.45
CA GLY A 90 -2.48 -6.50 -3.76
C GLY A 90 -1.56 -7.71 -4.01
N GLY A 91 -1.05 -8.36 -2.96
CA GLY A 91 -0.14 -9.51 -3.06
C GLY A 91 -0.62 -10.77 -2.35
N LYS A 92 0.16 -11.86 -2.54
CA LYS A 92 -0.06 -13.17 -1.93
C LYS A 92 0.94 -13.41 -0.80
N PHE A 93 0.50 -14.13 0.23
CA PHE A 93 1.40 -14.59 1.28
C PHE A 93 2.29 -15.74 0.79
N VAL A 94 3.59 -15.60 1.05
CA VAL A 94 4.62 -16.62 0.81
C VAL A 94 5.29 -16.96 2.13
N ARG A 95 5.63 -18.24 2.31
CA ARG A 95 6.25 -18.72 3.55
C ARG A 95 7.72 -18.32 3.61
N ILE A 96 8.13 -17.82 4.77
CA ILE A 96 9.54 -17.52 5.07
C ILE A 96 9.96 -18.16 6.40
N SER A 97 11.27 -18.27 6.58
CA SER A 97 11.91 -18.78 7.78
C SER A 97 11.98 -17.70 8.88
N LYS A 98 12.27 -18.14 10.11
CA LYS A 98 12.53 -17.23 11.23
C LYS A 98 13.65 -16.24 10.91
N LYS A 99 14.76 -16.73 10.34
CA LYS A 99 15.93 -15.89 10.01
C LYS A 99 15.58 -14.83 8.96
N GLU A 100 14.84 -15.20 7.92
CA GLU A 100 14.34 -14.27 6.90
C GLU A 100 13.40 -13.21 7.51
N SER A 101 12.53 -13.60 8.45
CA SER A 101 11.60 -12.67 9.12
C SER A 101 12.34 -11.64 9.96
N ILE A 102 13.32 -12.10 10.75
CA ILE A 102 14.17 -11.23 11.57
C ILE A 102 15.01 -10.31 10.67
N TYR A 103 15.53 -10.82 9.56
CA TYR A 103 16.28 -10.01 8.60
C TYR A 103 15.42 -8.85 8.07
N LEU A 104 14.18 -9.13 7.67
CA LEU A 104 13.27 -8.09 7.17
C LEU A 104 12.93 -7.04 8.22
N LEU A 105 12.70 -7.42 9.47
CA LEU A 105 12.50 -6.47 10.57
C LEU A 105 13.70 -5.56 10.76
N ILE A 106 14.91 -6.12 10.72
CA ILE A 106 16.14 -5.33 10.87
C ILE A 106 16.33 -4.38 9.69
N GLU A 107 16.08 -4.84 8.47
CA GLU A 107 16.21 -4.00 7.27
C GLU A 107 15.18 -2.87 7.25
N SER A 108 13.94 -3.15 7.67
CA SER A 108 12.90 -2.14 7.81
C SER A 108 13.22 -1.16 8.95
N PHE A 109 13.70 -1.65 10.09
CA PHE A 109 14.16 -0.81 11.21
C PHE A 109 15.30 0.15 10.81
N LYS A 110 16.21 -0.27 9.92
CA LYS A 110 17.25 0.63 9.38
C LYS A 110 16.66 1.79 8.59
N VAL A 111 15.50 1.63 7.96
CA VAL A 111 14.79 2.72 7.28
C VAL A 111 14.27 3.72 8.31
N ASN A 112 13.63 3.26 9.41
CA ASN A 112 13.21 4.16 10.49
C ASN A 112 14.38 5.03 10.97
N VAL A 113 15.52 4.39 11.29
CA VAL A 113 16.72 5.09 11.78
C VAL A 113 17.29 6.05 10.75
N LYS A 114 17.39 5.63 9.49
CA LYS A 114 17.94 6.46 8.40
C LYS A 114 17.10 7.72 8.17
N ASN A 115 15.78 7.59 8.24
CA ASN A 115 14.84 8.67 7.92
C ASN A 115 14.38 9.44 9.17
N ASN A 116 14.86 9.06 10.36
CA ASN A 116 14.45 9.63 11.66
C ASN A 116 12.94 9.49 11.93
N GLU A 117 12.38 8.35 11.52
CA GLU A 117 10.99 7.99 11.76
C GLU A 117 10.84 7.30 13.11
N SER A 118 9.76 7.64 13.84
CA SER A 118 9.41 6.95 15.08
C SER A 118 8.99 5.52 14.80
N LEU A 119 9.29 4.60 15.72
CA LEU A 119 8.73 3.26 15.65
C LEU A 119 7.24 3.28 16.00
N CYS A 120 6.51 2.31 15.46
CA CYS A 120 5.13 2.04 15.83
C CYS A 120 4.96 1.75 17.33
N GLN A 121 3.72 1.73 17.81
CA GLN A 121 3.43 1.29 19.18
C GLN A 121 3.74 -0.21 19.35
N GLY A 122 3.99 -0.66 20.59
CA GLY A 122 4.23 -2.08 20.91
C GLY A 122 5.65 -2.61 20.62
N VAL A 123 6.63 -1.72 20.42
CA VAL A 123 8.03 -2.08 20.12
C VAL A 123 8.65 -3.00 21.16
N GLU A 124 8.29 -2.84 22.42
CA GLU A 124 8.71 -3.69 23.53
C GLU A 124 8.45 -5.19 23.27
N GLU A 125 7.44 -5.52 22.46
CA GLU A 125 7.08 -6.90 22.11
C GLU A 125 8.00 -7.54 21.07
N PHE A 126 8.78 -6.76 20.31
CA PHE A 126 9.62 -7.28 19.22
C PHE A 126 11.04 -6.73 19.19
N GLU A 127 11.40 -5.77 20.04
CA GLU A 127 12.74 -5.17 20.08
C GLU A 127 13.87 -6.20 20.29
N PHE A 128 13.57 -7.32 20.96
CA PHE A 128 14.54 -8.39 21.17
C PHE A 128 14.93 -9.09 19.86
N LEU A 129 14.06 -9.08 18.85
CA LEU A 129 14.36 -9.62 17.52
C LEU A 129 15.37 -8.73 16.78
N LEU A 130 15.28 -7.41 16.96
CA LEU A 130 16.16 -6.43 16.31
C LEU A 130 17.64 -6.54 16.74
N LYS A 131 17.89 -7.14 17.91
CA LYS A 131 19.24 -7.38 18.47
C LYS A 131 19.95 -8.58 17.83
N SER A 132 19.27 -9.34 16.97
CA SER A 132 19.81 -10.54 16.31
C SER A 132 20.62 -10.19 15.05
N GLN A 133 21.47 -11.11 14.59
CA GLN A 133 22.17 -11.00 13.31
C GLN A 133 21.94 -12.27 12.47
N PRO A 134 20.80 -12.36 11.75
CA PRO A 134 20.49 -13.53 10.95
C PRO A 134 21.37 -13.61 9.71
N ASN A 135 22.00 -14.77 9.48
CA ASN A 135 22.61 -15.09 8.19
C ASN A 135 21.56 -15.73 7.27
N ILE A 136 21.32 -15.12 6.11
CA ILE A 136 20.32 -15.55 5.12
C ILE A 136 20.88 -15.47 3.70
N ASP A 137 20.23 -16.18 2.78
CA ASP A 137 20.38 -15.99 1.33
C ASP A 137 19.41 -14.88 0.89
N GLU A 138 19.92 -13.67 0.69
CA GLU A 138 19.11 -12.51 0.31
C GLU A 138 18.41 -12.71 -1.03
N GLU A 139 19.12 -13.25 -2.04
CA GLU A 139 18.57 -13.44 -3.38
C GLU A 139 17.36 -14.37 -3.36
N LYS A 140 17.47 -15.48 -2.63
CA LYS A 140 16.36 -16.40 -2.42
C LYS A 140 15.17 -15.73 -1.72
N LEU A 141 15.41 -14.85 -0.76
CA LEU A 141 14.35 -14.10 -0.09
C LEU A 141 13.67 -13.12 -1.05
N TRP A 142 14.46 -12.33 -1.82
CA TRP A 142 13.96 -11.43 -2.85
C TRP A 142 13.07 -12.14 -3.86
N ASN A 143 13.46 -13.32 -4.33
CA ASN A 143 12.66 -14.13 -5.25
C ASN A 143 11.34 -14.64 -4.65
N LYS A 144 11.21 -14.72 -3.32
CA LYS A 144 9.93 -15.05 -2.65
C LYS A 144 9.05 -13.81 -2.52
N MET A 145 9.62 -12.71 -2.03
CA MET A 145 8.87 -11.50 -1.65
C MET A 145 8.59 -10.55 -2.80
N CYS A 146 9.03 -10.86 -4.01
CA CYS A 146 8.70 -10.13 -5.24
C CYS A 146 7.79 -10.99 -6.11
N GLU A 147 6.75 -10.37 -6.68
CA GLU A 147 5.98 -11.05 -7.72
C GLU A 147 6.81 -11.29 -8.99
N LYS A 148 6.44 -12.34 -9.73
CA LYS A 148 7.10 -12.66 -10.99
C LYS A 148 6.76 -11.60 -12.03
N ILE A 149 7.80 -11.02 -12.61
CA ILE A 149 7.68 -10.06 -13.70
C ILE A 149 7.32 -10.81 -14.99
N VAL A 150 6.22 -10.39 -15.63
CA VAL A 150 5.64 -11.05 -16.81
C VAL A 150 5.78 -10.25 -18.09
N ASN A 151 6.03 -8.93 -18.02
CA ASN A 151 6.24 -8.09 -19.20
C ASN A 151 7.18 -6.89 -18.93
N ASP A 152 7.64 -6.26 -20.02
CA ASP A 152 8.57 -5.13 -19.97
C ASP A 152 7.97 -3.92 -19.24
N TYR A 153 6.66 -3.65 -19.40
CA TYR A 153 6.00 -2.52 -18.76
C TYR A 153 5.98 -2.64 -17.24
N GLN A 154 5.69 -3.84 -16.72
CA GLN A 154 5.69 -4.15 -15.30
C GLN A 154 7.10 -3.97 -14.71
N LEU A 155 8.14 -4.46 -15.39
CA LEU A 155 9.52 -4.25 -14.98
C LEU A 155 9.85 -2.76 -14.89
N ILE A 156 9.53 -2.00 -15.94
CA ILE A 156 9.87 -0.58 -16.03
C ILE A 156 9.12 0.22 -14.97
N ASN A 157 7.82 -0.04 -14.78
CA ASN A 157 7.03 0.62 -13.75
C ASN A 157 7.59 0.33 -12.36
N TYR A 158 7.90 -0.93 -12.03
CA TYR A 158 8.55 -1.26 -10.76
C TYR A 158 9.91 -0.60 -10.61
N PHE A 159 10.75 -0.63 -11.64
CA PHE A 159 12.06 0.01 -11.62
C PHE A 159 11.94 1.51 -11.35
N MET A 160 11.01 2.20 -12.01
CA MET A 160 10.76 3.62 -11.77
C MET A 160 10.23 3.88 -10.36
N MET A 161 9.28 3.08 -9.84
CA MET A 161 8.80 3.20 -8.46
C MET A 161 9.97 3.08 -7.47
N ARG A 162 10.77 2.01 -7.55
CA ARG A 162 11.91 1.80 -6.65
C ARG A 162 12.94 2.90 -6.75
N ALA A 163 13.20 3.42 -7.95
CA ALA A 163 14.17 4.48 -8.18
C ALA A 163 13.68 5.83 -7.62
N VAL A 164 12.39 6.14 -7.76
CA VAL A 164 11.77 7.39 -7.26
C VAL A 164 11.58 7.36 -5.75
N GLY A 165 11.16 6.23 -5.17
CA GLY A 165 11.09 6.01 -3.72
C GLY A 165 12.45 5.79 -3.03
N ALA A 166 13.55 6.08 -3.73
CA ALA A 166 14.93 5.94 -3.23
C ALA A 166 15.31 4.56 -2.64
N ASP A 167 14.57 3.50 -3.00
CA ASP A 167 14.80 2.13 -2.58
C ASP A 167 15.87 1.46 -3.45
N LYS A 168 17.13 1.71 -3.08
CA LYS A 168 18.29 1.20 -3.84
C LYS A 168 18.40 -0.32 -3.87
N LYS A 169 17.89 -1.03 -2.85
CA LYS A 169 17.93 -2.50 -2.86
C LYS A 169 16.90 -3.04 -3.86
N GLY A 170 15.66 -2.55 -3.82
CA GLY A 170 14.63 -2.91 -4.78
C GLY A 170 15.03 -2.55 -6.22
N GLN A 171 15.61 -1.36 -6.42
CA GLN A 171 16.09 -0.92 -7.72
C GLN A 171 17.19 -1.86 -8.26
N LYS A 172 18.20 -2.20 -7.43
CA LYS A 172 19.30 -3.07 -7.84
C LYS A 172 18.84 -4.48 -8.16
N PHE A 173 17.87 -5.02 -7.44
CA PHE A 173 17.29 -6.33 -7.71
C PHE A 173 16.71 -6.43 -9.14
N LEU A 174 16.21 -5.33 -9.70
CA LEU A 174 15.64 -5.27 -11.05
C LEU A 174 16.68 -5.05 -12.16
N CYS A 175 17.94 -4.74 -11.80
CA CYS A 175 18.99 -4.38 -12.75
C CYS A 175 19.91 -5.55 -13.11
N LEU A 176 20.43 -5.55 -14.34
CA LEU A 176 21.51 -6.44 -14.78
C LEU A 176 22.88 -5.74 -14.69
N ASP A 177 22.97 -4.51 -15.19
CA ASP A 177 24.23 -3.77 -15.38
C ASP A 177 24.44 -2.69 -14.29
N ASP A 178 25.68 -2.33 -14.03
CA ASP A 178 26.06 -1.24 -13.13
C ASP A 178 25.62 0.14 -13.63
N ASN A 179 25.49 0.35 -14.95
CA ASN A 179 24.91 1.57 -15.49
C ASN A 179 23.46 1.75 -15.02
N ALA A 180 22.62 0.72 -15.16
CA ALA A 180 21.25 0.74 -14.69
C ALA A 180 21.16 0.94 -13.17
N LYS A 181 22.09 0.36 -12.40
CA LYS A 181 22.17 0.54 -10.93
C LYS A 181 22.52 1.96 -10.49
N LYS A 182 23.14 2.78 -11.36
CA LYS A 182 23.48 4.18 -11.09
C LYS A 182 22.36 5.16 -11.40
N PHE A 183 21.28 4.71 -12.04
CA PHE A 183 20.12 5.54 -12.34
C PHE A 183 19.56 6.16 -11.05
N ASN A 184 19.49 7.49 -10.99
CA ASN A 184 19.04 8.21 -9.81
C ASN A 184 18.12 9.39 -10.21
N PRO A 185 16.79 9.16 -10.27
CA PRO A 185 15.85 10.20 -10.64
C PRO A 185 15.69 11.24 -9.53
N THR A 186 15.85 10.85 -8.28
CA THR A 186 15.59 11.68 -7.10
C THR A 186 16.66 11.44 -6.04
N ASP A 187 16.91 12.43 -5.17
CA ASP A 187 17.89 12.30 -4.07
C ASP A 187 17.26 11.88 -2.74
N LYS A 188 15.92 11.83 -2.70
CA LYS A 188 15.11 11.43 -1.54
C LYS A 188 13.93 10.59 -2.00
N SER A 189 13.27 9.92 -1.06
CA SER A 189 12.01 9.22 -1.34
C SER A 189 10.95 10.21 -1.79
N LEU A 190 10.26 9.89 -2.87
CA LEU A 190 9.18 10.66 -3.49
C LEU A 190 8.16 9.69 -4.08
N THR A 191 7.01 10.20 -4.50
CA THR A 191 5.91 9.37 -5.01
C THR A 191 5.81 9.44 -6.53
N LEU A 192 5.83 8.29 -7.20
CA LEU A 192 5.54 8.19 -8.63
C LEU A 192 4.02 8.22 -8.85
N ILE A 193 3.49 9.30 -9.43
CA ILE A 193 2.04 9.47 -9.63
C ILE A 193 1.59 8.85 -10.95
N LYS A 194 2.40 9.01 -12.00
CA LYS A 194 2.07 8.53 -13.35
C LYS A 194 3.33 8.13 -14.08
N ASN A 195 3.26 7.05 -14.86
CA ASN A 195 4.33 6.66 -15.75
C ASN A 195 3.77 6.29 -17.12
N ILE A 196 4.32 6.89 -18.18
CA ILE A 196 3.97 6.58 -19.57
C ILE A 196 5.20 5.95 -20.23
N ILE A 197 5.04 4.73 -20.72
CA ILE A 197 6.09 3.94 -21.36
C ILE A 197 5.72 3.73 -22.83
N LYS A 198 6.65 4.10 -23.72
CA LYS A 198 6.52 3.85 -25.16
C LYS A 198 7.73 3.08 -25.66
N LYS A 199 7.48 1.96 -26.33
CA LYS A 199 8.56 1.23 -27.01
C LYS A 199 9.17 2.12 -28.09
N SER A 200 10.49 2.24 -28.09
CA SER A 200 11.23 3.07 -29.04
C SER A 200 11.80 2.21 -30.17
N TYR A 201 12.81 1.40 -29.87
CA TYR A 201 13.43 0.47 -30.83
C TYR A 201 13.97 -0.76 -30.09
N SER A 202 14.47 -1.73 -30.84
CA SER A 202 15.18 -2.90 -30.30
C SER A 202 16.59 -2.94 -30.91
N ASN A 203 17.60 -3.24 -30.11
CA ASN A 203 18.97 -3.46 -30.57
C ASN A 203 19.50 -4.78 -30.00
N GLY A 204 19.67 -5.76 -30.87
CA GLY A 204 20.00 -7.14 -30.48
C GLY A 204 18.94 -7.72 -29.53
N SER A 205 19.36 -8.11 -28.33
CA SER A 205 18.49 -8.71 -27.30
C SER A 205 17.86 -7.69 -26.34
N ILE A 206 18.07 -6.38 -26.57
CA ILE A 206 17.61 -5.32 -25.68
C ILE A 206 16.48 -4.53 -26.36
N ASN A 207 15.35 -4.40 -25.67
CA ASN A 207 14.24 -3.52 -26.04
C ASN A 207 14.41 -2.17 -25.32
N TYR A 208 14.39 -1.06 -26.08
CA TYR A 208 14.50 0.28 -25.54
C TYR A 208 13.15 0.99 -25.50
N TYR A 209 12.93 1.72 -24.41
CA TYR A 209 11.68 2.39 -24.11
C TYR A 209 11.96 3.85 -23.75
N SER A 210 11.14 4.75 -24.29
CA SER A 210 11.04 6.13 -23.80
C SER A 210 10.01 6.17 -22.68
N VAL A 211 10.39 6.79 -21.58
CA VAL A 211 9.62 6.82 -20.35
C VAL A 211 9.42 8.26 -19.91
N LYS A 212 8.16 8.61 -19.62
CA LYS A 212 7.74 9.92 -19.11
C LYS A 212 7.06 9.70 -17.75
N ALA A 213 7.79 10.00 -16.68
CA ALA A 213 7.35 9.84 -15.30
C ALA A 213 6.95 11.18 -14.70
N LEU A 214 5.80 11.23 -14.04
CA LEU A 214 5.33 12.36 -13.24
C LEU A 214 5.43 11.99 -11.77
N ILE A 215 6.13 12.82 -11.01
CA ILE A 215 6.48 12.59 -9.62
C ILE A 215 5.92 13.73 -8.77
N ASP A 216 5.37 13.36 -7.62
CA ASP A 216 4.96 14.30 -6.59
C ASP A 216 6.18 14.80 -5.83
N LEU A 217 6.30 16.11 -5.65
CA LEU A 217 7.26 16.72 -4.75
C LEU A 217 6.49 17.28 -3.56
N ASP A 218 7.12 17.42 -2.39
CA ASP A 218 6.48 18.10 -1.24
C ASP A 218 5.93 19.49 -1.60
N LYS A 219 6.49 20.12 -2.64
CA LYS A 219 6.06 21.39 -3.20
C LYS A 219 6.02 21.33 -4.74
N GLY A 220 4.91 20.85 -5.28
CA GLY A 220 4.62 20.83 -6.72
C GLY A 220 5.01 19.52 -7.39
N TYR A 221 5.22 19.54 -8.70
CA TYR A 221 5.41 18.32 -9.48
C TYR A 221 6.67 18.38 -10.34
N GLN A 222 7.25 17.21 -10.61
CA GLN A 222 8.37 17.07 -11.55
C GLN A 222 8.05 16.03 -12.62
N LEU A 223 8.38 16.37 -13.87
CA LEU A 223 8.40 15.45 -14.98
C LEU A 223 9.84 14.99 -15.24
N ILE A 224 10.02 13.67 -15.34
CA ILE A 224 11.27 13.03 -15.72
C ILE A 224 11.08 12.32 -17.05
N ILE A 225 11.98 12.60 -17.99
CA ILE A 225 12.05 11.92 -19.29
C ILE A 225 13.32 11.08 -19.30
N CYS A 226 13.18 9.78 -19.48
CA CYS A 226 14.30 8.84 -19.49
C CYS A 226 14.17 7.78 -20.57
N ASN A 227 15.29 7.12 -20.87
CA ASN A 227 15.35 5.94 -21.72
C ASN A 227 15.69 4.73 -20.85
N ILE A 228 14.99 3.62 -21.07
CA ILE A 228 15.21 2.37 -20.33
C ILE A 228 15.34 1.20 -21.31
N GLY A 229 16.39 0.40 -21.13
CA GLY A 229 16.65 -0.82 -21.90
C GLY A 229 16.34 -2.06 -21.07
N VAL A 230 15.50 -2.95 -21.61
CA VAL A 230 15.06 -4.21 -20.97
C VAL A 230 15.63 -5.40 -21.73
N LYS A 231 16.10 -6.41 -20.99
CA LYS A 231 16.64 -7.66 -21.53
C LYS A 231 16.05 -8.87 -20.81
N GLN A 232 15.70 -9.90 -21.58
CA GLN A 232 15.35 -11.22 -21.04
C GLN A 232 16.62 -11.98 -20.67
N THR A 233 16.69 -12.48 -19.43
CA THR A 233 17.76 -13.35 -18.92
C THR A 233 17.19 -14.71 -18.51
N GLN A 234 18.05 -15.60 -18.02
CA GLN A 234 17.63 -16.89 -17.44
C GLN A 234 16.79 -16.70 -16.17
N ASP A 235 17.05 -15.63 -15.41
CA ASP A 235 16.37 -15.30 -14.15
C ASP A 235 15.14 -14.40 -14.35
N GLY A 236 14.79 -14.08 -15.61
CA GLY A 236 13.65 -13.24 -15.97
C GLY A 236 14.02 -11.94 -16.68
N LEU A 237 13.06 -11.02 -16.76
CA LEU A 237 13.29 -9.69 -17.34
C LEU A 237 14.10 -8.81 -16.38
N LYS A 238 15.13 -8.14 -16.89
CA LYS A 238 15.98 -7.21 -16.13
C LYS A 238 16.23 -5.92 -16.90
N VAL A 239 16.46 -4.84 -16.16
CA VAL A 239 16.87 -3.54 -16.71
C VAL A 239 18.37 -3.59 -17.00
N ALA A 240 18.73 -3.49 -18.28
CA ALA A 240 20.10 -3.51 -18.75
C ALA A 240 20.70 -2.09 -18.91
N TYR A 241 19.85 -1.08 -19.07
CA TYR A 241 20.28 0.30 -19.30
C TYR A 241 19.20 1.26 -18.79
N ALA A 242 19.62 2.39 -18.20
CA ALA A 242 18.70 3.45 -17.82
C ALA A 242 19.43 4.80 -17.79
N GLU A 243 18.92 5.79 -18.50
CA GLU A 243 19.50 7.14 -18.58
C GLU A 243 18.41 8.21 -18.52
N ILE A 244 18.67 9.27 -17.76
CA ILE A 244 17.78 10.42 -17.66
C ILE A 244 18.16 11.40 -18.75
N ASN A 245 17.21 11.70 -19.63
CA ASN A 245 17.40 12.66 -20.70
C ASN A 245 17.07 14.08 -20.22
N ASP A 246 16.01 14.22 -19.41
CA ASP A 246 15.54 15.52 -18.95
C ASP A 246 14.77 15.44 -17.61
N LYS A 247 14.78 16.53 -16.85
CA LYS A 247 14.00 16.74 -15.63
C LYS A 247 13.48 18.17 -15.61
N MET A 248 12.16 18.34 -15.52
CA MET A 248 11.52 19.65 -15.50
C MET A 248 10.47 19.73 -14.39
N LYS A 249 10.48 20.81 -13.61
CA LYS A 249 9.36 21.12 -12.71
C LYS A 249 8.17 21.58 -13.56
N ILE A 250 6.97 21.15 -13.17
CA ILE A 250 5.73 21.58 -13.83
C ILE A 250 4.78 22.19 -12.81
N SER A 251 3.90 23.06 -13.27
CA SER A 251 2.88 23.69 -12.44
C SER A 251 1.80 22.68 -12.00
N PRO A 252 1.08 22.95 -10.89
CA PRO A 252 -0.07 22.14 -10.48
C PRO A 252 -1.14 22.03 -11.57
N ILE A 253 -1.33 23.09 -12.36
CA ILE A 253 -2.28 23.11 -13.48
C ILE A 253 -1.85 22.10 -14.57
N GLU A 254 -0.59 22.12 -14.98
CA GLU A 254 -0.05 21.17 -15.96
C GLU A 254 -0.11 19.73 -15.44
N ALA A 255 0.18 19.52 -14.16
CA ALA A 255 0.05 18.22 -13.51
C ALA A 255 -1.40 17.72 -13.54
N ALA A 256 -2.37 18.57 -13.16
CA ALA A 256 -3.80 18.25 -13.22
C ALA A 256 -4.23 17.86 -14.64
N PHE A 257 -3.79 18.60 -15.68
CA PHE A 257 -4.05 18.22 -17.07
C PHE A 257 -3.46 16.86 -17.45
N GLN A 258 -2.28 16.50 -16.93
CA GLN A 258 -1.67 15.20 -17.17
C GLN A 258 -2.31 14.06 -16.36
N LEU A 259 -2.94 14.37 -15.23
CA LEU A 259 -3.61 13.41 -14.36
C LEU A 259 -5.09 13.20 -14.70
N LYS A 260 -5.64 13.97 -15.65
CA LYS A 260 -7.01 13.81 -16.14
C LYS A 260 -7.33 12.36 -16.45
N LYS A 261 -8.31 11.84 -15.74
CA LYS A 261 -8.84 10.49 -15.86
C LYS A 261 -10.33 10.57 -15.53
N PRO A 262 -11.20 9.90 -16.29
CA PRO A 262 -12.61 9.86 -15.96
C PRO A 262 -12.81 9.32 -14.55
N GLU A 263 -13.55 10.05 -13.73
CA GLU A 263 -14.13 9.56 -12.49
C GLU A 263 -15.63 9.35 -12.72
N TYR A 264 -16.13 8.19 -12.27
CA TYR A 264 -17.54 7.85 -12.30
C TYR A 264 -18.05 7.88 -10.88
N ILE A 265 -19.12 8.64 -10.63
CA ILE A 265 -19.69 8.84 -9.30
C ILE A 265 -21.15 8.38 -9.30
N LEU A 266 -21.52 7.57 -8.32
CA LEU A 266 -22.90 7.17 -8.04
C LEU A 266 -23.30 7.79 -6.70
N ILE A 267 -24.46 8.44 -6.67
CA ILE A 267 -25.02 9.03 -5.46
C ILE A 267 -26.29 8.28 -5.10
N TYR A 268 -26.38 7.88 -3.84
CA TYR A 268 -27.56 7.25 -3.26
C TYR A 268 -27.99 7.99 -2.01
N SER A 269 -29.29 8.10 -1.75
CA SER A 269 -29.78 8.31 -0.40
C SER A 269 -29.84 6.99 0.35
N THR A 270 -29.53 7.03 1.64
CA THR A 270 -29.78 5.95 2.59
C THR A 270 -30.87 6.36 3.57
N LYS A 271 -31.62 5.39 4.12
CA LYS A 271 -32.58 5.67 5.19
C LYS A 271 -31.97 5.52 6.58
N GLU A 272 -30.94 4.68 6.69
CA GLU A 272 -30.32 4.29 7.96
C GLU A 272 -28.80 4.37 7.80
N PHE A 273 -28.22 5.49 8.24
CA PHE A 273 -26.77 5.73 8.21
C PHE A 273 -25.97 4.63 8.92
N ILE A 274 -26.39 4.27 10.14
CA ILE A 274 -25.66 3.31 10.98
C ILE A 274 -25.67 1.92 10.34
N GLU A 275 -26.82 1.47 9.83
CA GLU A 275 -26.94 0.18 9.16
C GLU A 275 -26.05 0.09 7.92
N LEU A 276 -25.98 1.15 7.11
CA LEU A 276 -25.12 1.18 5.93
C LEU A 276 -23.63 1.09 6.31
N VAL A 277 -23.21 1.81 7.35
CA VAL A 277 -21.84 1.77 7.89
C VAL A 277 -21.49 0.36 8.36
N GLU A 278 -22.36 -0.28 9.14
CA GLU A 278 -22.17 -1.65 9.62
C GLU A 278 -22.05 -2.67 8.47
N ILE A 279 -22.87 -2.53 7.43
CA ILE A 279 -22.78 -3.38 6.23
C ILE A 279 -21.43 -3.19 5.54
N LEU A 280 -20.98 -1.94 5.34
CA LEU A 280 -19.69 -1.67 4.69
C LEU A 280 -18.51 -2.17 5.52
N ASP A 281 -18.54 -2.01 6.84
CA ASP A 281 -17.50 -2.53 7.74
C ASP A 281 -17.37 -4.06 7.62
N ALA A 282 -18.51 -4.76 7.53
CA ALA A 282 -18.56 -6.22 7.40
C ALA A 282 -18.15 -6.71 5.99
N ASP A 283 -18.66 -6.08 4.94
CA ASP A 283 -18.44 -6.51 3.55
C ASP A 283 -17.10 -6.03 2.97
N LYS A 284 -16.54 -4.94 3.51
CA LYS A 284 -15.32 -4.29 3.03
C LYS A 284 -14.19 -4.23 4.08
N PRO A 285 -13.83 -5.37 4.73
CA PRO A 285 -12.84 -5.39 5.81
C PRO A 285 -11.39 -5.07 5.36
N LYS A 286 -11.17 -4.89 4.06
CA LYS A 286 -9.88 -4.51 3.46
C LYS A 286 -9.84 -3.04 3.03
N ALA A 287 -10.96 -2.33 3.13
CA ALA A 287 -10.99 -0.91 2.83
C ALA A 287 -10.37 -0.13 3.98
N THR A 288 -9.58 0.88 3.67
CA THR A 288 -9.09 1.82 4.67
C THR A 288 -10.21 2.79 5.00
N GLN A 289 -10.55 2.91 6.28
CA GLN A 289 -11.57 3.83 6.77
C GLN A 289 -10.91 5.09 7.36
N ASN A 290 -11.38 6.26 6.94
CA ASN A 290 -11.04 7.56 7.51
C ASN A 290 -12.29 8.23 8.04
N ILE A 291 -12.21 8.79 9.24
CA ILE A 291 -13.33 9.49 9.89
C ILE A 291 -13.21 10.97 9.59
N HIS A 292 -14.26 11.53 8.99
CA HIS A 292 -14.42 12.95 8.72
C HIS A 292 -15.55 13.52 9.58
N GLN A 293 -15.58 14.85 9.76
CA GLN A 293 -16.68 15.50 10.50
C GLN A 293 -18.04 15.25 9.84
N THR A 294 -18.06 15.19 8.51
CA THR A 294 -19.26 15.05 7.69
C THR A 294 -19.56 13.61 7.26
N GLY A 295 -18.80 12.62 7.75
CA GLY A 295 -19.04 11.22 7.36
C GLY A 295 -17.85 10.26 7.49
N PHE A 296 -18.03 9.05 6.97
CA PHE A 296 -17.00 8.00 6.91
C PHE A 296 -16.54 7.75 5.48
N LEU A 297 -15.24 7.84 5.24
CA LEU A 297 -14.60 7.57 3.95
C LEU A 297 -13.96 6.19 3.95
N TYR A 298 -14.36 5.34 3.02
CA TYR A 298 -13.78 4.03 2.76
C TYR A 298 -13.04 4.05 1.43
N THR A 299 -11.78 3.65 1.44
CA THR A 299 -10.98 3.44 0.22
C THR A 299 -10.73 1.96 0.03
N GLU A 300 -11.36 1.35 -0.98
CA GLU A 300 -11.14 -0.05 -1.35
C GLU A 300 -10.10 -0.13 -2.47
N PHE A 301 -9.07 -0.95 -2.27
CA PHE A 301 -8.02 -1.22 -3.24
C PHE A 301 -8.33 -2.46 -4.08
N ASN A 302 -7.80 -2.49 -5.30
CA ASN A 302 -7.84 -3.68 -6.14
C ASN A 302 -7.07 -4.83 -5.47
N PRO A 303 -7.54 -6.09 -5.62
CA PRO A 303 -6.93 -7.24 -4.95
C PRO A 303 -5.56 -7.63 -5.52
N ASN A 304 -5.11 -6.98 -6.59
CA ASN A 304 -3.85 -7.27 -7.27
C ASN A 304 -3.19 -6.00 -7.85
N ASN A 305 -1.92 -6.12 -8.22
CA ASN A 305 -1.12 -5.05 -8.81
C ASN A 305 -1.11 -5.08 -10.36
N ASP A 306 -2.17 -5.61 -10.99
CA ASP A 306 -2.20 -5.78 -12.46
C ASP A 306 -2.10 -4.45 -13.23
N HIS A 307 -2.50 -3.34 -12.61
CA HIS A 307 -2.38 -2.00 -13.19
C HIS A 307 -0.93 -1.66 -13.56
N VAL A 308 0.07 -2.22 -12.85
CA VAL A 308 1.51 -2.04 -13.11
C VAL A 308 1.95 -2.67 -14.44
N LYS A 309 1.18 -3.60 -15.00
CA LYS A 309 1.50 -4.30 -16.26
C LYS A 309 1.23 -3.49 -17.51
N ASN A 310 0.68 -2.28 -17.36
CA ASN A 310 0.24 -1.43 -18.46
C ASN A 310 1.29 -0.39 -18.86
N PRO A 311 1.31 0.03 -20.14
CA PRO A 311 2.21 1.09 -20.61
C PRO A 311 1.89 2.46 -20.00
N VAL A 312 0.67 2.64 -19.47
CA VAL A 312 0.28 3.83 -18.71
C VAL A 312 -0.07 3.39 -17.30
N TYR A 313 0.77 3.75 -16.35
CA TYR A 313 0.56 3.56 -14.92
C TYR A 313 0.06 4.85 -14.30
N TYR A 314 -0.88 4.71 -13.37
CA TYR A 314 -1.33 5.76 -12.45
C TYR A 314 -1.29 5.20 -11.03
N LEU A 315 -0.88 6.02 -10.07
CA LEU A 315 -0.90 5.68 -8.65
C LEU A 315 -2.31 5.25 -8.23
N ASN A 316 -3.31 6.11 -8.47
CA ASN A 316 -4.73 5.82 -8.22
C ASN A 316 -5.34 4.70 -9.11
N GLY A 317 -4.52 4.00 -9.89
CA GLY A 317 -4.91 2.77 -10.57
C GLY A 317 -5.03 1.59 -9.61
N ASP A 318 -4.48 1.70 -8.41
CA ASP A 318 -4.63 0.75 -7.31
C ASP A 318 -6.02 0.79 -6.67
N ILE A 319 -6.70 1.94 -6.65
CA ILE A 319 -8.05 2.10 -6.07
C ILE A 319 -9.09 1.36 -6.91
N PHE A 320 -9.86 0.49 -6.25
CA PHE A 320 -11.05 -0.13 -6.80
C PHE A 320 -12.22 0.85 -6.78
N ALA A 321 -12.53 1.39 -5.61
CA ALA A 321 -13.60 2.35 -5.37
C ALA A 321 -13.36 3.15 -4.08
N VAL A 322 -14.00 4.31 -4.01
CA VAL A 322 -14.10 5.12 -2.79
C VAL A 322 -15.58 5.22 -2.43
N TYR A 323 -15.89 5.09 -1.15
CA TYR A 323 -17.25 5.21 -0.61
C TYR A 323 -17.24 6.28 0.48
N PHE A 324 -18.10 7.27 0.38
CA PHE A 324 -18.27 8.28 1.41
C PHE A 324 -19.71 8.26 1.89
N VAL A 325 -19.90 7.83 3.14
CA VAL A 325 -21.19 7.82 3.80
C VAL A 325 -21.30 9.09 4.62
N THR A 326 -22.19 9.99 4.24
CA THR A 326 -22.35 11.30 4.87
C THR A 326 -23.33 11.26 6.04
N THR A 327 -23.17 12.21 6.96
CA THR A 327 -24.07 12.41 8.11
C THR A 327 -25.50 12.80 7.70
N GLU A 328 -25.69 13.36 6.50
CA GLU A 328 -26.99 13.68 5.88
C GLU A 328 -27.59 12.48 5.11
N ASN A 329 -27.21 11.25 5.49
CA ASN A 329 -27.75 10.03 4.93
C ASN A 329 -27.56 9.90 3.41
N GLN A 330 -26.42 10.34 2.89
CA GLN A 330 -26.05 10.13 1.50
C GLN A 330 -24.84 9.18 1.39
N LEU A 331 -24.86 8.32 0.38
CA LEU A 331 -23.72 7.50 -0.01
C LEU A 331 -23.22 7.97 -1.37
N ALA A 332 -22.02 8.54 -1.39
CA ALA A 332 -21.30 8.87 -2.61
C ALA A 332 -20.25 7.78 -2.90
N VAL A 333 -20.32 7.19 -4.08
CA VAL A 333 -19.42 6.11 -4.52
C VAL A 333 -18.67 6.55 -5.75
N SER A 334 -17.34 6.57 -5.73
CA SER A 334 -16.54 6.85 -6.93
C SER A 334 -15.61 5.73 -7.36
N THR A 335 -15.31 5.70 -8.65
CA THR A 335 -14.29 4.84 -9.23
C THR A 335 -13.69 5.45 -10.50
N PHE A 336 -12.43 5.14 -10.79
CA PHE A 336 -11.74 5.59 -11.99
C PHE A 336 -11.79 4.58 -13.15
N SER A 337 -12.56 3.49 -13.00
CA SER A 337 -12.67 2.42 -14.00
C SER A 337 -14.13 2.11 -14.33
N LYS A 338 -14.44 2.11 -15.63
CA LYS A 338 -15.77 1.74 -16.14
C LYS A 338 -16.12 0.28 -15.80
N GLU A 339 -15.12 -0.60 -15.73
CA GLU A 339 -15.34 -2.00 -15.34
C GLU A 339 -15.71 -2.11 -13.86
N ASN A 340 -15.08 -1.33 -12.99
CA ASN A 340 -15.41 -1.29 -11.57
C ASN A 340 -16.78 -0.65 -11.35
N LEU A 341 -17.16 0.37 -12.13
CA LEU A 341 -18.50 0.96 -12.08
C LEU A 341 -19.60 -0.09 -12.27
N VAL A 342 -19.43 -1.00 -13.25
CA VAL A 342 -20.40 -2.08 -13.49
C VAL A 342 -20.49 -3.02 -12.28
N LYS A 343 -19.35 -3.35 -11.64
CA LYS A 343 -19.33 -4.18 -10.43
C LYS A 343 -19.99 -3.49 -9.24
N LEU A 344 -19.76 -2.18 -9.08
CA LEU A 344 -20.34 -1.37 -8.01
C LEU A 344 -21.86 -1.27 -8.15
N LYS A 345 -22.36 -0.98 -9.35
CA LYS A 345 -23.82 -0.98 -9.61
C LYS A 345 -24.45 -2.33 -9.27
N LYS A 346 -23.79 -3.42 -9.65
CA LYS A 346 -24.25 -4.77 -9.30
C LYS A 346 -24.26 -5.01 -7.79
N TYR A 347 -23.21 -4.59 -7.08
CA TYR A 347 -23.09 -4.73 -5.63
C TYR A 347 -24.22 -3.97 -4.90
N PHE A 348 -24.40 -2.68 -5.20
CA PHE A 348 -25.44 -1.85 -4.56
C PHE A 348 -26.87 -2.20 -4.99
N SER A 349 -27.06 -2.93 -6.09
CA SER A 349 -28.36 -3.53 -6.45
C SER A 349 -28.68 -4.83 -5.69
N GLY A 350 -27.78 -5.27 -4.80
CA GLY A 350 -27.94 -6.49 -4.02
C GLY A 350 -29.09 -6.42 -3.02
N ARG A 351 -29.60 -7.59 -2.62
CA ARG A 351 -30.76 -7.70 -1.70
C ARG A 351 -30.55 -6.98 -0.37
N VAL A 352 -29.33 -6.94 0.14
CA VAL A 352 -28.98 -6.29 1.42
C VAL A 352 -29.26 -4.79 1.38
N PHE A 353 -29.14 -4.16 0.21
CA PHE A 353 -29.40 -2.73 0.03
C PHE A 353 -30.85 -2.41 -0.37
N GLN A 354 -31.68 -3.44 -0.60
CA GLN A 354 -33.04 -3.24 -1.08
C GLN A 354 -33.90 -2.53 -0.02
N GLY A 355 -34.37 -1.34 -0.36
CA GLY A 355 -35.17 -0.51 0.55
C GLY A 355 -34.34 0.35 1.50
N LEU A 356 -33.03 0.07 1.63
CA LEU A 356 -32.05 0.88 2.34
C LEU A 356 -31.49 1.99 1.47
N LEU A 357 -31.11 1.68 0.22
CA LEU A 357 -30.55 2.63 -0.74
C LEU A 357 -31.52 2.96 -1.89
N GLU A 358 -31.55 4.23 -2.27
CA GLU A 358 -32.22 4.73 -3.47
C GLU A 358 -31.23 5.55 -4.31
N ILE A 359 -31.17 5.30 -5.62
CA ILE A 359 -30.22 6.01 -6.48
C ILE A 359 -30.75 7.43 -6.79
N GLU A 360 -29.91 8.43 -6.56
CA GLU A 360 -30.24 9.84 -6.79
C GLU A 360 -29.56 10.39 -8.04
N GLY A 361 -28.35 9.91 -8.36
CA GLY A 361 -27.59 10.43 -9.49
C GLY A 361 -26.44 9.54 -9.94
N GLU A 362 -26.07 9.72 -11.21
CA GLU A 362 -24.86 9.16 -11.80
C GLU A 362 -24.14 10.24 -12.59
N PHE A 363 -22.85 10.42 -12.29
CA PHE A 363 -22.02 11.46 -12.87
C PHE A 363 -20.77 10.86 -13.50
N LYS A 364 -20.28 11.52 -14.54
CA LYS A 364 -18.96 11.29 -15.10
C LYS A 364 -18.24 12.61 -15.20
N THR A 365 -17.11 12.73 -14.51
CA THR A 365 -16.25 13.91 -14.52
C THR A 365 -14.90 13.57 -15.14
N ASP A 366 -14.23 14.58 -15.70
CA ASP A 366 -12.86 14.41 -16.24
C ASP A 366 -11.76 14.73 -15.19
N ASN A 367 -12.16 15.26 -14.04
CA ASN A 367 -11.31 15.56 -12.89
C ASN A 367 -11.86 14.83 -11.65
N PRO A 368 -10.99 14.34 -10.75
CA PRO A 368 -11.42 13.79 -9.46
C PRO A 368 -12.18 14.84 -8.64
N LEU A 369 -13.43 14.54 -8.33
CA LEU A 369 -14.38 15.42 -7.64
C LEU A 369 -14.78 14.86 -6.27
N LEU A 370 -14.86 13.53 -6.11
CA LEU A 370 -15.29 12.96 -4.82
C LEU A 370 -14.32 13.34 -3.69
N TYR A 371 -13.02 13.35 -3.96
CA TYR A 371 -12.03 13.73 -2.95
C TYR A 371 -12.18 15.21 -2.54
N GLU A 372 -12.52 16.09 -3.49
CA GLU A 372 -12.81 17.50 -3.20
C GLU A 372 -14.06 17.63 -2.34
N PHE A 373 -15.13 16.88 -2.66
CA PHE A 373 -16.35 16.83 -1.85
C PHE A 373 -16.06 16.43 -0.40
N VAL A 374 -15.32 15.34 -0.17
CA VAL A 374 -14.97 14.86 1.18
C VAL A 374 -14.25 15.93 2.01
N HIS A 375 -13.43 16.78 1.38
CA HIS A 375 -12.64 17.82 2.05
C HIS A 375 -13.30 19.20 2.01
N SER A 376 -14.47 19.33 1.37
CA SER A 376 -15.18 20.59 1.20
C SER A 376 -15.93 21.04 2.46
N GLY A 377 -16.25 20.10 3.36
CA GLY A 377 -17.09 20.33 4.53
C GLY A 377 -18.60 20.30 4.24
N TYR A 378 -19.01 20.03 3.01
CA TYR A 378 -20.42 19.77 2.67
C TYR A 378 -20.83 18.36 3.10
N GLU A 379 -22.10 18.21 3.48
CA GLU A 379 -22.70 16.92 3.88
C GLU A 379 -23.57 16.31 2.76
N ASP A 380 -23.97 17.12 1.77
CA ASP A 380 -24.70 16.70 0.57
C ASP A 380 -23.90 17.03 -0.71
N PHE A 381 -23.86 16.06 -1.63
CA PHE A 381 -23.09 16.15 -2.86
C PHE A 381 -23.68 17.11 -3.89
N PHE A 382 -25.00 17.25 -3.95
CA PHE A 382 -25.66 18.16 -4.88
C PHE A 382 -25.49 19.61 -4.43
N ASP A 383 -25.56 19.87 -3.12
CA ASP A 383 -25.23 21.17 -2.54
C ASP A 383 -23.78 21.55 -2.81
N PHE A 384 -22.85 20.61 -2.67
CA PHE A 384 -21.47 20.81 -3.09
C PHE A 384 -21.40 21.19 -4.57
N LEU A 385 -21.98 20.40 -5.48
CA LEU A 385 -21.97 20.67 -6.92
C LEU A 385 -22.53 22.04 -7.31
N ASN A 386 -23.54 22.55 -6.59
CA ASN A 386 -24.13 23.86 -6.86
C ASN A 386 -23.19 25.03 -6.55
N ASN A 387 -22.10 24.78 -5.81
CA ASN A 387 -21.18 25.80 -5.32
C ASN A 387 -19.74 25.68 -5.87
N VAL A 388 -19.48 24.78 -6.84
CA VAL A 388 -18.15 24.58 -7.47
C VAL A 388 -18.10 24.90 -8.96
#